data_AF-D0NC03-F1
#
_entry.id   AF-D0NC03-F1
#
_cell.length_a   1.000
_cell.length_b   1.000
_cell.length_c   1.000
_cell.angle_alpha   90.00
_cell.angle_beta   90.00
_cell.angle_gamma   90.00
#
_symmetry.space_group_name_H-M   'P 1'
#
loop_
_entity.id
_entity.type
_entity.pdbx_description
1 polymer ?
#
loop_
_entity_poly.entity_id
_entity_poly.type
_entity_poly.pdbx_seq_one_letter_code
_entity_poly.pdbx_strand_id
1 'polypeptide(L)'
;MLGFLNEDDRLFRHSTAVFQSCMNYTARPEYYHALGLPRTFRAQQALLMVHVWLVHRRLALEGEQGTIMQELMFDRLWEETVVRIRYQDISELTVNKHLAQVQQVCFNACIAYDQGLKNGPNAFQTAVAQHLLENETPEGLRIASIMAEYMKRELKNLEKVDAKYIIEGTIPWSPLPATHVKTIAEDDDDDVVLIGQRFGNWRAALDNRGKLYYWNMTTRYSVWDQPTGDKLHEGVEQK
;
A
#
# COMPACT_ATOMS: atom_id res chain seq x y z
N MET A 1 15.31 23.63 -25.68
CA MET A 1 16.21 23.14 -24.62
C MET A 1 15.57 21.85 -24.11
N LEU A 2 16.29 20.72 -24.17
CA LEU A 2 15.75 19.36 -24.18
C LEU A 2 14.91 19.01 -22.94
N GLY A 3 13.72 18.45 -23.16
CA GLY A 3 12.72 18.04 -22.17
C GLY A 3 13.06 16.77 -21.39
N PHE A 4 14.29 16.66 -20.88
CA PHE A 4 14.67 15.59 -19.92
C PHE A 4 14.49 16.03 -18.46
N LEU A 5 14.06 17.29 -18.26
CA LEU A 5 13.76 17.93 -16.98
C LEU A 5 12.45 18.73 -17.10
N ASN A 6 11.44 18.19 -17.80
CA ASN A 6 10.11 18.81 -17.75
C ASN A 6 9.53 18.62 -16.34
N GLU A 7 8.79 19.61 -15.87
CA GLU A 7 8.11 19.60 -14.58
C GLU A 7 7.19 18.38 -14.45
N ASP A 8 6.50 18.02 -15.53
CA ASP A 8 5.63 16.85 -15.61
C ASP A 8 6.38 15.54 -15.34
N ASP A 9 7.59 15.36 -15.91
CA ASP A 9 8.40 14.15 -15.70
C ASP A 9 8.89 14.04 -14.25
N ARG A 10 9.18 15.19 -13.62
CA ARG A 10 9.57 15.24 -12.21
C ARG A 10 8.38 14.86 -11.33
N LEU A 11 7.21 15.44 -11.58
CA LEU A 11 5.98 15.14 -10.85
C LEU A 11 5.54 13.69 -11.02
N PHE A 12 5.65 13.13 -12.23
CA PHE A 12 5.38 11.72 -12.48
C PHE A 12 6.32 10.83 -11.65
N ARG A 13 7.64 11.05 -11.72
CA ARG A 13 8.61 10.26 -10.94
C ARG A 13 8.37 10.35 -9.44
N HIS A 14 8.10 11.55 -8.92
CA HIS A 14 7.85 11.77 -7.50
C HIS A 14 6.55 11.10 -7.03
N SER A 15 5.44 11.28 -7.74
CA SER A 15 4.17 10.63 -7.41
C SER A 15 4.27 9.10 -7.49
N THR A 16 4.97 8.55 -8.48
CA THR A 16 5.29 7.12 -8.54
C THR A 16 6.12 6.68 -7.34
N ALA A 17 7.16 7.43 -6.96
CA ALA A 17 8.00 7.09 -5.82
C ALA A 17 7.23 7.08 -4.49
N VAL A 18 6.37 8.09 -4.27
CA VAL A 18 5.48 8.18 -3.11
C VAL A 18 4.56 6.98 -3.05
N PHE A 19 3.84 6.70 -4.14
CA PHE A 19 2.92 5.57 -4.21
C PHE A 19 3.63 4.22 -4.01
N GLN A 20 4.77 4.03 -4.67
CA GLN A 20 5.60 2.82 -4.55
C GLN A 20 6.12 2.63 -3.13
N SER A 21 6.41 3.72 -2.40
CA SER A 21 6.79 3.65 -0.99
C SER A 21 5.69 2.99 -0.15
N CYS A 22 4.44 3.42 -0.31
CA CYS A 22 3.28 2.79 0.34
C CYS A 22 3.14 1.32 -0.07
N MET A 23 3.10 1.07 -1.38
CA MET A 23 2.83 -0.27 -1.93
C MET A 23 3.88 -1.31 -1.52
N ASN A 24 5.16 -0.96 -1.65
CA ASN A 24 6.27 -1.83 -1.29
C ASN A 24 6.34 -2.08 0.21
N TYR A 25 5.92 -1.10 1.01
CA TYR A 25 5.86 -1.26 2.46
C TYR A 25 4.77 -2.24 2.87
N THR A 26 3.59 -2.15 2.24
CA THR A 26 2.45 -3.01 2.58
C THR A 26 2.52 -4.41 1.97
N ALA A 27 3.32 -4.63 0.92
CA ALA A 27 3.49 -5.93 0.27
C ALA A 27 4.48 -6.85 1.02
N ARG A 28 4.38 -6.90 2.34
CA ARG A 28 5.25 -7.68 3.24
C ARG A 28 4.42 -8.78 3.91
N PRO A 29 4.66 -10.07 3.61
CA PRO A 29 3.85 -11.18 4.15
C PRO A 29 3.72 -11.17 5.67
N GLU A 30 4.78 -10.77 6.38
CA GLU A 30 4.79 -10.67 7.83
C GLU A 30 3.70 -9.74 8.39
N TYR A 31 3.21 -8.78 7.60
CA TYR A 31 2.17 -7.84 8.02
C TYR A 31 0.79 -8.47 8.01
N TYR A 32 0.54 -9.42 7.10
CA TYR A 32 -0.73 -10.12 7.01
C TYR A 32 -0.88 -11.07 8.19
N HIS A 33 0.18 -11.84 8.49
CA HIS A 33 0.23 -12.65 9.70
C HIS A 33 0.16 -11.80 10.96
N ALA A 34 0.89 -10.68 11.04
CA ALA A 34 0.85 -9.82 12.21
C ALA A 34 -0.51 -9.15 12.42
N LEU A 35 -1.38 -9.06 11.42
CA LEU A 35 -2.70 -8.44 11.56
C LEU A 35 -3.85 -9.45 11.53
N GLY A 36 -3.57 -10.73 11.29
CA GLY A 36 -4.60 -11.74 11.03
C GLY A 36 -5.38 -11.44 9.74
N LEU A 37 -4.75 -10.79 8.77
CA LEU A 37 -5.37 -10.47 7.48
C LEU A 37 -5.15 -11.63 6.50
N PRO A 38 -6.17 -12.04 5.72
CA PRO A 38 -5.94 -12.93 4.60
C PRO A 38 -5.18 -12.19 3.48
N ARG A 39 -4.56 -12.91 2.54
CA ARG A 39 -3.83 -12.31 1.40
C ARG A 39 -4.73 -11.96 0.21
N THR A 40 -6.02 -11.74 0.45
CA THR A 40 -7.01 -11.40 -0.59
C THR A 40 -6.81 -10.00 -1.17
N PHE A 41 -7.32 -9.76 -2.38
CA PHE A 41 -7.33 -8.44 -3.00
C PHE A 41 -7.86 -7.34 -2.06
N ARG A 42 -8.97 -7.60 -1.36
CA ARG A 42 -9.56 -6.65 -0.41
C ARG A 42 -8.60 -6.29 0.70
N ALA A 43 -7.98 -7.29 1.34
CA ALA A 43 -7.11 -7.06 2.49
C ALA A 43 -5.83 -6.32 2.07
N GLN A 44 -5.27 -6.69 0.91
CA GLN A 44 -4.16 -5.96 0.31
C GLN A 44 -4.53 -4.49 0.03
N GLN A 45 -5.70 -4.25 -0.56
CA GLN A 45 -6.18 -2.89 -0.86
C GLN A 45 -6.43 -2.09 0.43
N ALA A 46 -7.02 -2.68 1.46
CA ALA A 46 -7.32 -2.01 2.72
C ALA A 46 -6.03 -1.57 3.45
N LEU A 47 -5.02 -2.45 3.54
CA LEU A 47 -3.74 -2.13 4.16
C LEU A 47 -2.96 -1.06 3.36
N LEU A 48 -2.98 -1.15 2.03
CA LEU A 48 -2.42 -0.11 1.14
C LEU A 48 -3.10 1.24 1.38
N MET A 49 -4.44 1.25 1.44
CA MET A 49 -5.21 2.48 1.62
C MET A 49 -4.94 3.15 2.98
N VAL A 50 -4.67 2.38 4.05
CA VAL A 50 -4.23 2.96 5.33
C VAL A 50 -2.96 3.79 5.15
N HIS A 51 -1.94 3.28 4.44
CA HIS A 51 -0.68 3.98 4.24
C HIS A 51 -0.82 5.15 3.27
N VAL A 52 -1.60 5.00 2.20
CA VAL A 52 -1.94 6.11 1.31
C VAL A 52 -2.68 7.22 2.05
N TRP A 53 -3.62 6.89 2.95
CA TRP A 53 -4.31 7.88 3.78
C TRP A 53 -3.36 8.62 4.73
N LEU A 54 -2.39 7.93 5.34
CA LEU A 54 -1.35 8.57 6.16
C LEU A 54 -0.54 9.60 5.36
N VAL A 55 -0.10 9.23 4.15
CA VAL A 55 0.63 10.15 3.25
C VAL A 55 -0.26 11.28 2.77
N HIS A 56 -1.50 10.99 2.39
CA HIS A 56 -2.47 11.99 1.98
C HIS A 56 -2.63 13.07 3.06
N ARG A 57 -2.86 12.67 4.33
CA ARG A 57 -2.96 13.62 5.44
C ARG A 57 -1.70 14.44 5.64
N ARG A 58 -0.53 13.84 5.45
CA ARG A 58 0.76 14.54 5.53
C ARG A 58 0.91 15.58 4.41
N LEU A 59 0.62 15.21 3.16
CA LEU A 59 0.72 16.10 2.01
C LEU A 59 -0.28 17.27 2.09
N ALA A 60 -1.42 17.08 2.77
CA ALA A 60 -2.42 18.15 2.94
C ALA A 60 -1.89 19.38 3.69
N LEU A 61 -0.75 19.24 4.39
CA LEU A 61 -0.08 20.33 5.09
C LEU A 61 0.81 21.21 4.17
N GLU A 62 1.04 20.79 2.92
CA GLU A 62 2.03 21.39 2.02
C GLU A 62 1.43 22.33 0.96
N GLY A 63 0.20 22.82 1.20
CA GLY A 63 -0.49 23.74 0.29
C GLY A 63 -0.65 23.18 -1.12
N GLU A 64 -0.44 24.03 -2.13
CA GLU A 64 -0.67 23.70 -3.55
C GLU A 64 0.21 22.54 -4.05
N GLN A 65 1.48 22.50 -3.67
CA GLN A 65 2.38 21.39 -4.04
C GLN A 65 1.90 20.06 -3.43
N GLY A 66 1.39 20.12 -2.20
CA GLY A 66 0.76 18.98 -1.54
C GLY A 66 -0.46 18.48 -2.29
N THR A 67 -1.35 19.38 -2.71
CA THR A 67 -2.56 19.04 -3.49
C THR A 67 -2.22 18.37 -4.81
N ILE A 68 -1.30 18.95 -5.59
CA ILE A 68 -0.84 18.35 -6.86
C ILE A 68 -0.28 16.95 -6.62
N MET A 69 0.56 16.78 -5.58
CA MET A 69 1.14 15.48 -5.27
C MET A 69 0.10 14.45 -4.82
N GLN A 70 -0.93 14.87 -4.08
CA GLN A 70 -2.03 14.00 -3.68
C GLN A 70 -2.81 13.49 -4.89
N GLU A 71 -3.21 14.37 -5.81
CA GLU A 71 -3.94 14.01 -7.01
C GLU A 71 -3.15 12.98 -7.83
N LEU A 72 -1.89 13.28 -8.12
CA LEU A 72 -1.03 12.38 -8.88
C LEU A 72 -0.78 11.05 -8.17
N MET A 73 -0.63 11.04 -6.83
CA MET A 73 -0.49 9.79 -6.07
C MET A 73 -1.75 8.93 -6.17
N PHE A 74 -2.95 9.55 -6.11
CA PHE A 74 -4.21 8.83 -6.29
C PHE A 74 -4.36 8.29 -7.71
N ASP A 75 -3.93 9.03 -8.74
CA ASP A 75 -3.90 8.51 -10.11
C ASP A 75 -3.05 7.23 -10.20
N ARG A 76 -1.83 7.24 -9.61
CA ARG A 76 -0.97 6.05 -9.58
C ARG A 76 -1.64 4.88 -8.83
N LEU A 77 -2.31 5.16 -7.71
CA LEU A 77 -3.06 4.15 -6.96
C LEU A 77 -4.17 3.51 -7.81
N TRP A 78 -4.94 4.32 -8.55
CA TRP A 78 -6.06 3.82 -9.34
C TRP A 78 -5.62 3.11 -10.61
N GLU A 79 -4.56 3.58 -11.27
CA GLU A 79 -3.90 2.86 -12.37
C GLU A 79 -3.44 1.46 -11.91
N GLU A 80 -2.79 1.38 -10.74
CA GLU A 80 -2.37 0.11 -10.14
C GLU A 80 -3.59 -0.76 -9.75
N THR A 81 -4.65 -0.15 -9.23
CA THR A 81 -5.88 -0.87 -8.86
C THR A 81 -6.56 -1.48 -10.08
N VAL A 82 -6.54 -0.80 -11.24
CA VAL A 82 -7.06 -1.35 -12.50
C VAL A 82 -6.35 -2.63 -12.90
N VAL A 83 -5.01 -2.66 -12.87
CA VAL A 83 -4.26 -3.87 -13.23
C VAL A 83 -4.44 -4.99 -12.20
N ARG A 84 -4.57 -4.66 -10.91
CA ARG A 84 -4.89 -5.64 -9.85
C ARG A 84 -6.28 -6.22 -9.99
N ILE A 85 -7.25 -5.42 -10.44
CA ILE A 85 -8.59 -5.89 -10.77
C ILE A 85 -8.52 -6.88 -11.95
N ARG A 86 -7.78 -6.55 -13.02
CA ARG A 86 -7.57 -7.48 -14.16
C ARG A 86 -6.94 -8.80 -13.72
N TYR A 87 -6.03 -8.76 -12.74
CA TYR A 87 -5.42 -9.96 -12.15
C TYR A 87 -6.44 -10.88 -11.44
N GLN A 88 -7.62 -10.38 -11.06
CA GLN A 88 -8.70 -11.22 -10.51
C GLN A 88 -9.49 -11.99 -11.58
N ASP A 89 -8.99 -12.04 -12.83
CA ASP A 89 -9.62 -12.71 -13.99
C ASP A 89 -11.08 -12.27 -14.24
N ILE A 90 -11.36 -10.99 -13.99
CA ILE A 90 -12.67 -10.41 -14.29
C ILE A 90 -12.74 -9.91 -15.73
N SER A 91 -13.97 -9.83 -16.27
CA SER A 91 -14.20 -9.30 -17.61
C SER A 91 -13.72 -7.86 -17.78
N GLU A 92 -13.01 -7.56 -18.86
CA GLU A 92 -12.53 -6.21 -19.20
C GLU A 92 -13.69 -5.19 -19.25
N LEU A 93 -14.89 -5.65 -19.66
CA LEU A 93 -16.09 -4.81 -19.73
C LEU A 93 -16.58 -4.31 -18.36
N THR A 94 -16.22 -5.00 -17.27
CA THR A 94 -16.64 -4.65 -15.90
C THR A 94 -15.53 -4.03 -15.06
N VAL A 95 -14.29 -3.92 -15.57
CA VAL A 95 -13.15 -3.35 -14.83
C VAL A 95 -13.44 -1.97 -14.25
N ASN A 96 -13.98 -1.05 -15.05
CA ASN A 96 -14.32 0.31 -14.57
C ASN A 96 -15.43 0.31 -13.52
N LYS A 97 -16.39 -0.61 -13.61
CA LYS A 97 -17.43 -0.78 -12.60
C LYS A 97 -16.83 -1.23 -11.27
N HIS A 98 -15.93 -2.20 -11.30
CA HIS A 98 -15.25 -2.68 -10.10
C HIS A 98 -14.28 -1.63 -9.55
N LEU A 99 -13.59 -0.87 -10.39
CA LEU A 99 -12.75 0.25 -9.95
C LEU A 99 -13.59 1.26 -9.16
N ALA A 100 -14.75 1.66 -9.67
CA ALA A 100 -15.64 2.59 -8.96
C ALA A 100 -16.09 2.04 -7.60
N GLN A 101 -16.37 0.73 -7.50
CA GLN A 101 -16.71 0.07 -6.22
C GLN A 101 -15.52 0.10 -5.24
N VAL A 102 -14.32 -0.22 -5.71
CA VAL A 102 -13.11 -0.21 -4.89
C VAL A 102 -12.80 1.22 -4.40
N GLN A 103 -12.91 2.22 -5.28
CA GLN A 103 -12.75 3.63 -4.92
C GLN A 103 -13.73 4.05 -3.84
N GLN A 104 -15.02 3.68 -3.98
CA GLN A 104 -16.04 4.00 -2.96
C GLN A 104 -15.69 3.40 -1.59
N VAL A 105 -15.26 2.13 -1.55
CA VAL A 105 -14.86 1.46 -0.30
C VAL A 105 -13.64 2.15 0.31
N CYS A 106 -12.63 2.49 -0.50
CA CYS A 106 -11.42 3.17 -0.06
C CYS A 106 -11.70 4.57 0.51
N PHE A 107 -12.54 5.36 -0.16
CA PHE A 107 -12.91 6.69 0.34
C PHE A 107 -13.78 6.62 1.60
N ASN A 108 -14.70 5.65 1.69
CA ASN A 108 -15.45 5.42 2.92
C ASN A 108 -14.52 5.10 4.11
N ALA A 109 -13.48 4.29 3.88
CA ALA A 109 -12.47 4.01 4.90
C ALA A 109 -11.73 5.28 5.34
N CYS A 110 -11.31 6.13 4.39
CA CYS A 110 -10.66 7.41 4.71
C CYS A 110 -11.54 8.32 5.56
N ILE A 111 -12.82 8.45 5.20
CA ILE A 111 -13.80 9.24 5.95
C ILE A 111 -13.97 8.67 7.37
N ALA A 112 -14.07 7.35 7.51
CA ALA A 112 -14.18 6.69 8.81
C ALA A 112 -12.94 6.92 9.68
N TYR A 113 -11.73 6.88 9.10
CA TYR A 113 -10.50 7.19 9.81
C TYR A 113 -10.44 8.65 10.27
N ASP A 114 -10.82 9.59 9.41
CA ASP A 114 -10.89 11.00 9.75
C ASP A 114 -11.90 11.30 10.87
N GLN A 115 -13.07 10.67 10.82
CA GLN A 115 -14.07 10.76 11.88
C GLN A 115 -13.59 10.08 13.17
N GLY A 116 -12.95 8.93 13.06
CA GLY A 116 -12.37 8.20 14.19
C GLY A 116 -11.34 9.05 14.93
N LEU A 117 -10.42 9.70 14.21
CA LEU A 117 -9.44 10.62 14.81
C LEU A 117 -10.10 11.77 15.59
N LYS A 118 -11.22 12.31 15.09
CA LYS A 118 -11.95 13.42 15.72
C LYS A 118 -12.78 12.98 16.92
N ASN A 119 -13.40 11.80 16.83
CA ASN A 119 -14.42 11.33 17.78
C ASN A 119 -13.82 10.48 18.92
N GLY A 120 -12.53 10.17 18.86
CA GLY A 120 -11.78 9.59 19.97
C GLY A 120 -11.37 8.11 19.77
N PRO A 121 -10.66 7.54 20.74
CA PRO A 121 -9.98 6.24 20.58
C PRO A 121 -10.91 5.08 20.18
N ASN A 122 -12.10 5.00 20.78
CA ASN A 122 -13.07 3.94 20.49
C ASN A 122 -13.63 4.06 19.06
N ALA A 123 -13.96 5.28 18.62
CA ALA A 123 -14.44 5.51 17.26
C ALA A 123 -13.37 5.15 16.22
N PHE A 124 -12.10 5.48 16.51
CA PHE A 124 -11.01 5.14 15.60
C PHE A 124 -10.71 3.64 15.58
N GLN A 125 -10.77 2.97 16.73
CA GLN A 125 -10.69 1.51 16.82
C GLN A 125 -11.79 0.85 15.98
N THR A 126 -13.05 1.28 16.10
CA THR A 126 -14.15 0.75 15.29
C THR A 126 -13.92 0.96 13.79
N ALA A 127 -13.48 2.15 13.37
CA ALA A 127 -13.17 2.41 11.97
C ALA A 127 -12.08 1.46 11.43
N VAL A 128 -11.03 1.21 12.21
CA VAL A 128 -9.95 0.26 11.83
C VAL A 128 -10.49 -1.17 11.78
N ALA A 129 -11.27 -1.60 12.77
CA ALA A 129 -11.85 -2.94 12.81
C ALA A 129 -12.73 -3.23 11.58
N GLN A 130 -13.56 -2.28 11.18
CA GLN A 130 -14.48 -2.43 10.05
C GLN A 130 -13.78 -2.33 8.70
N HIS A 131 -12.96 -1.29 8.50
CA HIS A 131 -12.43 -0.98 7.17
C HIS A 131 -11.11 -1.69 6.87
N LEU A 132 -10.21 -1.80 7.85
CA LEU A 132 -8.93 -2.50 7.66
C LEU A 132 -9.10 -4.01 7.85
N LEU A 133 -9.63 -4.44 9.00
CA LEU A 133 -9.60 -5.84 9.42
C LEU A 133 -10.81 -6.67 8.98
N GLU A 134 -11.96 -6.04 8.72
CA GLU A 134 -13.26 -6.73 8.57
C GLU A 134 -13.56 -7.66 9.77
N ASN A 135 -13.14 -7.25 10.97
CA ASN A 135 -13.22 -8.09 12.14
C ASN A 135 -13.52 -7.27 13.40
N GLU A 136 -14.78 -7.36 13.85
CA GLU A 136 -15.27 -6.69 15.06
C GLU A 136 -15.39 -7.65 16.26
N THR A 137 -14.79 -8.85 16.18
CA THR A 137 -14.66 -9.74 17.35
C THR A 137 -13.80 -9.09 18.43
N PRO A 138 -13.81 -9.59 19.69
CA PRO A 138 -12.94 -9.06 20.74
C PRO A 138 -11.45 -9.07 20.37
N GLU A 139 -10.98 -10.08 19.63
CA GLU A 139 -9.61 -10.11 19.11
C GLU A 139 -9.38 -9.05 18.02
N GLY A 140 -10.31 -8.96 17.05
CA GLY A 140 -10.25 -7.94 15.98
C GLY A 140 -10.23 -6.51 16.53
N LEU A 141 -11.08 -6.19 17.51
CA LEU A 141 -11.09 -4.88 18.18
C LEU A 141 -9.77 -4.61 18.92
N ARG A 142 -9.18 -5.62 19.59
CA ARG A 142 -7.88 -5.48 20.26
C ARG A 142 -6.77 -5.16 19.25
N ILE A 143 -6.73 -5.87 18.12
CA ILE A 143 -5.77 -5.62 17.03
C ILE A 143 -6.01 -4.24 16.42
N ALA A 144 -7.27 -3.86 16.20
CA ALA A 144 -7.65 -2.56 15.68
C ALA A 144 -7.22 -1.40 16.59
N SER A 145 -7.28 -1.59 17.91
CA SER A 145 -6.78 -0.59 18.88
C SER A 145 -5.27 -0.39 18.75
N ILE A 146 -4.51 -1.48 18.63
CA ILE A 146 -3.06 -1.44 18.42
C ILE A 146 -2.73 -0.73 17.10
N MET A 147 -3.46 -1.05 16.03
CA MET A 147 -3.29 -0.40 14.73
C MET A 147 -3.71 1.06 14.71
N ALA A 148 -4.77 1.44 15.42
CA ALA A 148 -5.17 2.84 15.58
C ALA A 148 -4.07 3.66 16.28
N GLU A 149 -3.43 3.12 17.32
CA GLU A 149 -2.29 3.78 17.97
C GLU A 149 -1.04 3.81 17.07
N TYR A 150 -0.80 2.77 16.26
CA TYR A 150 0.22 2.82 15.20
C TYR A 150 -0.05 3.94 14.21
N MET A 151 -1.26 4.03 13.63
CA MET A 151 -1.63 5.06 12.66
C MET A 151 -1.47 6.47 13.25
N LYS A 152 -1.89 6.69 14.50
CA LYS A 152 -1.69 7.97 15.20
C LYS A 152 -0.21 8.30 15.40
N ARG A 153 0.62 7.31 15.72
CA ARG A 153 2.07 7.49 15.86
C ARG A 153 2.71 7.80 14.52
N GLU A 154 2.32 7.12 13.45
CA GLU A 154 2.82 7.39 12.10
C GLU A 154 2.47 8.80 11.64
N LEU A 155 1.23 9.28 11.86
CA LEU A 155 0.88 10.67 11.56
C LEU A 155 1.82 11.66 12.25
N LYS A 156 2.06 11.48 13.55
CA LYS A 156 2.98 12.34 14.33
C LYS A 156 4.43 12.24 13.87
N ASN A 157 4.85 11.08 13.36
CA ASN A 157 6.21 10.89 12.85
C ASN A 157 6.35 11.56 11.48
N LEU A 158 5.39 11.35 10.58
CA LEU A 158 5.36 11.94 9.25
C LEU A 158 5.32 13.46 9.30
N GLU A 159 4.57 14.06 10.23
CA GLU A 159 4.53 15.52 10.44
C GLU A 159 5.91 16.12 10.73
N LYS A 160 6.85 15.34 11.27
CA LYS A 160 8.23 15.80 11.55
C LYS A 160 9.17 15.64 10.36
N VAL A 161 8.75 14.92 9.32
CA VAL A 161 9.56 14.70 8.12
C VAL A 161 9.43 15.92 7.23
N ASP A 162 10.56 16.42 6.73
CA ASP A 162 10.58 17.49 5.75
C ASP A 162 9.76 17.10 4.51
N ALA A 163 8.93 18.02 4.02
CA ALA A 163 8.06 17.85 2.87
C ALA A 163 8.81 17.30 1.65
N LYS A 164 10.06 17.74 1.45
CA LYS A 164 10.93 17.30 0.37
C LYS A 164 11.07 15.78 0.34
N TYR A 165 11.33 15.14 1.49
CA TYR A 165 11.51 13.69 1.54
C TYR A 165 10.21 12.94 1.26
N ILE A 166 9.08 13.47 1.75
CA ILE A 166 7.76 12.90 1.44
C ILE A 166 7.48 12.98 -0.07
N ILE A 167 7.69 14.14 -0.68
CA ILE A 167 7.52 14.39 -2.12
C ILE A 167 8.45 13.49 -2.96
N GLU A 168 9.69 13.27 -2.52
CA GLU A 168 10.64 12.38 -3.17
C GLU A 168 10.34 10.89 -2.94
N GLY A 169 9.30 10.54 -2.16
CA GLY A 169 8.91 9.17 -1.83
C GLY A 169 9.78 8.48 -0.77
N THR A 170 10.66 9.23 -0.12
CA THR A 170 11.52 8.76 0.98
C THR A 170 10.76 8.85 2.29
N ILE A 171 9.90 7.86 2.53
CA ILE A 171 9.01 7.83 3.69
C ILE A 171 9.58 6.89 4.76
N PRO A 172 9.90 7.40 5.97
CA PRO A 172 10.50 6.60 7.04
C PRO A 172 9.44 5.82 7.82
N TRP A 173 8.82 4.83 7.19
CA TRP A 173 7.81 3.99 7.82
C TRP A 173 8.35 3.28 9.07
N SER A 174 7.65 3.41 10.20
CA SER A 174 7.99 2.64 11.40
C SER A 174 7.49 1.20 11.25
N PRO A 175 8.20 0.19 11.78
CA PRO A 175 7.75 -1.20 11.72
C PRO A 175 6.33 -1.35 12.29
N LEU A 176 5.56 -2.29 11.71
CA LEU A 176 4.25 -2.63 12.26
C LEU A 176 4.35 -3.10 13.72
N PRO A 177 3.35 -2.80 14.55
CA PRO A 177 3.32 -3.24 15.93
C PRO A 177 3.10 -4.75 16.02
N ALA A 178 3.69 -5.39 17.03
CA ALA A 178 3.36 -6.77 17.37
C ALA A 178 1.93 -6.82 17.93
N THR A 179 1.08 -7.64 17.33
CA THR A 179 -0.32 -7.75 17.75
C THR A 179 -0.62 -9.05 18.51
N HIS A 180 0.28 -10.03 18.49
CA HIS A 180 0.05 -11.36 19.09
C HIS A 180 -1.31 -11.97 18.71
N VAL A 181 -1.65 -11.93 17.41
CA VAL A 181 -2.85 -12.60 16.91
C VAL A 181 -2.79 -14.10 17.21
N LYS A 182 -3.91 -14.68 17.61
CA LYS A 182 -4.06 -16.11 17.90
C LYS A 182 -4.77 -16.83 16.76
N THR A 183 -5.69 -16.15 16.10
CA THR A 183 -6.49 -16.71 15.01
C THR A 183 -5.92 -16.22 13.67
N ILE A 184 -5.36 -17.13 12.88
CA ILE A 184 -4.95 -16.84 11.49
C ILE A 184 -6.22 -16.86 10.63
N ALA A 185 -6.29 -15.99 9.62
CA ALA A 185 -7.43 -15.97 8.70
C ALA A 185 -7.58 -17.33 8.01
N GLU A 186 -8.82 -17.83 7.93
CA GLU A 186 -9.12 -19.16 7.34
C GLU A 186 -8.71 -19.25 5.86
N ASP A 187 -8.69 -18.12 5.15
CA ASP A 187 -8.28 -17.98 3.75
C ASP A 187 -6.82 -17.47 3.58
N ASP A 188 -5.97 -17.58 4.60
CA ASP A 188 -4.53 -17.25 4.49
C ASP A 188 -3.82 -18.37 3.73
N ASP A 189 -3.86 -18.31 2.40
CA ASP A 189 -3.05 -19.14 1.53
C ASP A 189 -1.64 -18.54 1.41
N ASP A 190 -0.68 -19.20 2.05
CA ASP A 190 0.73 -18.81 2.06
C ASP A 190 1.36 -18.77 0.66
N ASP A 191 0.78 -19.49 -0.31
CA ASP A 191 1.24 -19.51 -1.70
C ASP A 191 0.80 -18.27 -2.49
N VAL A 192 -0.13 -17.46 -1.95
CA VAL A 192 -0.54 -16.21 -2.59
C VAL A 192 0.58 -15.18 -2.49
N VAL A 193 1.12 -14.84 -3.66
CA VAL A 193 2.11 -13.77 -3.85
C VAL A 193 1.42 -12.41 -3.79
N LEU A 194 1.89 -11.54 -2.87
CA LEU A 194 1.39 -10.17 -2.77
C LEU A 194 1.95 -9.31 -3.91
N ILE A 195 1.12 -8.41 -4.44
CA ILE A 195 1.57 -7.49 -5.49
C ILE A 195 2.50 -6.43 -4.87
N GLY A 196 3.77 -6.45 -5.28
CA GLY A 196 4.87 -5.68 -4.69
C GLY A 196 5.81 -6.50 -3.78
N GLN A 197 5.50 -7.77 -3.52
CA GLN A 197 6.29 -8.64 -2.63
C GLN A 197 7.72 -8.78 -3.11
N ARG A 198 8.65 -8.74 -2.16
CA ARG A 198 10.09 -8.87 -2.43
C ARG A 198 10.55 -10.32 -2.29
N PHE A 199 11.32 -10.79 -3.27
CA PHE A 199 12.00 -12.08 -3.30
C PHE A 199 13.48 -11.87 -3.57
N GLY A 200 14.30 -11.77 -2.52
CA GLY A 200 15.71 -11.40 -2.66
C GLY A 200 15.86 -10.02 -3.32
N ASN A 201 16.47 -9.96 -4.50
CA ASN A 201 16.61 -8.75 -5.31
C ASN A 201 15.48 -8.52 -6.33
N TRP A 202 14.43 -9.35 -6.28
CA TRP A 202 13.28 -9.27 -7.18
C TRP A 202 12.04 -8.76 -6.49
N ARG A 203 11.09 -8.22 -7.26
CA ARG A 203 9.74 -7.86 -6.80
C ARG A 203 8.67 -8.35 -7.75
N ALA A 204 7.57 -8.84 -7.18
CA ALA A 204 6.34 -9.15 -7.90
C ALA A 204 5.64 -7.85 -8.36
N ALA A 205 5.14 -7.84 -9.59
CA ALA A 205 4.40 -6.73 -10.18
C ALA A 205 3.42 -7.26 -11.25
N LEU A 206 2.49 -6.40 -11.68
CA LEU A 206 1.52 -6.71 -12.72
C LEU A 206 1.82 -5.91 -13.99
N ASP A 207 1.70 -6.54 -15.15
CA ASP A 207 1.75 -5.81 -16.42
C ASP A 207 0.43 -5.07 -16.68
N ASN A 208 0.35 -4.34 -17.78
CA ASN A 208 -0.87 -3.59 -18.14
C ASN A 208 -2.11 -4.48 -18.35
N ARG A 209 -1.93 -5.78 -18.58
CA ARG A 209 -2.99 -6.77 -18.73
C ARG A 209 -3.33 -7.46 -17.40
N GLY A 210 -2.67 -7.11 -16.31
CA GLY A 210 -2.84 -7.76 -15.02
C GLY A 210 -2.13 -9.11 -14.91
N LYS A 211 -1.13 -9.40 -15.76
CA LYS A 211 -0.34 -10.64 -15.65
C LYS A 211 0.81 -10.43 -14.67
N LEU A 212 0.97 -11.36 -13.74
CA LEU A 212 2.06 -11.39 -12.77
C LEU A 212 3.41 -11.61 -13.46
N TYR A 213 4.38 -10.78 -13.11
CA TYR A 213 5.78 -10.93 -13.45
C TYR A 213 6.66 -10.49 -12.28
N TYR A 214 7.95 -10.80 -12.37
CA TYR A 214 8.96 -10.42 -11.39
C TYR A 214 10.01 -9.56 -12.07
N TRP A 215 10.42 -8.48 -11.43
CA TRP A 215 11.51 -7.65 -11.94
C TRP A 215 12.65 -7.51 -10.93
N ASN A 216 13.88 -7.51 -11.43
CA ASN A 216 15.08 -7.38 -10.64
C ASN A 216 15.36 -5.90 -10.37
N MET A 217 15.52 -5.55 -9.09
CA MET A 217 15.69 -4.15 -8.67
C MET A 217 17.02 -3.54 -9.08
N THR A 218 18.05 -4.37 -9.32
CA THR A 218 19.36 -3.91 -9.80
C THR A 218 19.48 -3.98 -11.30
N THR A 219 19.29 -5.16 -11.89
CA THR A 219 19.56 -5.41 -13.33
C THR A 219 18.46 -4.87 -14.25
N ARG A 220 17.27 -4.58 -13.70
CA ARG A 220 16.07 -4.13 -14.43
C ARG A 220 15.50 -5.15 -15.42
N TYR A 221 15.94 -6.41 -15.36
CA TYR A 221 15.32 -7.50 -16.10
C TYR A 221 14.00 -7.94 -15.47
N SER A 222 13.11 -8.49 -16.30
CA SER A 222 11.85 -9.09 -15.88
C SER A 222 11.74 -10.54 -16.32
N VAL A 223 11.03 -11.34 -15.54
CA VAL A 223 10.75 -12.76 -15.78
C VAL A 223 9.30 -13.07 -15.40
N TRP A 224 8.73 -14.12 -16.00
CA TRP A 224 7.36 -14.54 -15.70
C TRP A 224 7.28 -15.50 -14.51
N ASP A 225 8.29 -16.35 -14.33
CA ASP A 225 8.33 -17.33 -13.25
C ASP A 225 9.00 -16.75 -12.00
N GLN A 226 8.53 -17.16 -10.82
CA GLN A 226 9.10 -16.71 -9.56
C GLN A 226 10.60 -17.11 -9.48
N PRO A 227 11.51 -16.15 -9.24
CA PRO A 227 12.92 -16.43 -9.03
C PRO A 227 13.13 -17.28 -7.76
N THR A 228 14.03 -18.26 -7.84
CA THR A 228 14.38 -19.18 -6.75
C THR A 228 15.88 -19.44 -6.71
N GLY A 229 16.38 -19.93 -5.57
CA GLY A 229 17.80 -20.27 -5.38
C GLY A 229 18.73 -19.09 -5.66
N ASP A 230 19.82 -19.34 -6.39
CA ASP A 230 20.86 -18.35 -6.68
C ASP A 230 20.33 -17.11 -7.44
N LYS A 231 19.26 -17.27 -8.23
CA LYS A 231 18.65 -16.16 -8.98
C LYS A 231 18.14 -15.04 -8.05
N LEU A 232 17.80 -15.37 -6.80
CA LEU A 232 17.36 -14.37 -5.81
C LEU A 232 18.43 -13.32 -5.52
N HIS A 233 19.70 -13.64 -5.74
CA HIS A 233 20.85 -12.76 -5.49
C HIS A 233 21.42 -12.13 -6.75
N GLU A 234 20.76 -12.30 -7.90
CA GLU A 234 21.23 -11.76 -9.17
C GLU A 234 21.34 -10.23 -9.12
N GLY A 235 22.52 -9.72 -9.53
CA GLY A 235 22.83 -8.29 -9.52
C GLY A 235 23.22 -7.73 -8.15
N VAL A 236 23.36 -8.56 -7.11
CA VAL A 236 23.96 -8.15 -5.83
C VAL A 236 25.45 -8.43 -5.91
N GLU A 237 26.30 -7.39 -5.85
CA GLU A 237 27.75 -7.58 -5.71
C GLU A 237 28.01 -8.36 -4.41
N GLN A 238 28.57 -9.57 -4.53
CA GLN A 238 29.08 -10.31 -3.38
C GLN A 238 30.34 -9.56 -2.89
N LYS A 239 30.22 -8.87 -1.76
CA LYS A 239 31.37 -8.33 -1.03
C LYS A 239 32.12 -9.42 -0.29
#